data_AF-A0A034V321-F1
#
_entry.id   AF-A0A034V321-F1
#
_cell.length_a   1.000
_cell.length_b   1.000
_cell.length_c   1.000
_cell.angle_alpha   90.00
_cell.angle_beta   90.00
_cell.angle_gamma   90.00
#
_symmetry.space_group_name_H-M   'P 1'
#
loop_
_entity.id
_entity.type
_entity.pdbx_description
1 polymer ?
#
loop_
_entity_poly.entity_id
_entity_poly.type
_entity_poly.pdbx_seq_one_letter_code
_entity_poly.pdbx_strand_id
1 'polypeptide(L)'
;THSTMIEIARDLAQENSTSPGDEIFNAVRQYVYNKTIQSVTEEKLADVFSTTGDTRKLYKHKIEVNQNKVLSYHNKKRQGIIYKKGDIIQVYSKTHRRNKNLKQCTKHIVEEHRGDTLLTW
;
A
#
# COMPACT_ATOMS: atom_id res chain seq x y z
N THR A 1 0.39 6.57 -10.50
CA THR A 1 -0.20 5.57 -9.58
C THR A 1 -0.36 4.29 -10.35
N HIS A 2 0.26 3.20 -9.92
CA HIS A 2 0.23 1.91 -10.60
C HIS A 2 -0.76 1.02 -9.83
N SER A 3 -1.86 0.64 -10.47
CA SER A 3 -2.89 -0.22 -9.91
C SER A 3 -3.30 -1.20 -10.99
N THR A 4 -3.33 -2.49 -10.67
CA THR A 4 -3.63 -3.57 -11.61
C THR A 4 -4.94 -3.35 -12.36
N MET A 5 -5.96 -2.77 -11.71
CA MET A 5 -7.23 -2.45 -12.38
C MET A 5 -7.10 -1.37 -13.45
N ILE A 6 -6.23 -0.37 -13.24
CA ILE A 6 -5.97 0.69 -14.22
C ILE A 6 -5.23 0.12 -15.43
N GLU A 7 -4.38 -0.89 -15.22
CA GLU A 7 -3.64 -1.54 -16.31
C GLU A 7 -4.56 -2.39 -17.16
N ILE A 8 -5.36 -3.25 -16.52
CA ILE A 8 -6.38 -4.04 -17.23
C ILE A 8 -7.33 -3.11 -18.00
N ALA A 9 -7.76 -1.99 -17.40
CA ALA A 9 -8.63 -1.03 -18.09
C ALA A 9 -7.96 -0.38 -19.31
N ARG A 10 -6.64 -0.14 -19.27
CA ARG A 10 -5.89 0.39 -20.41
C ARG A 10 -5.75 -0.63 -21.52
N ASP A 11 -5.42 -1.87 -21.16
CA ASP A 11 -5.27 -2.96 -22.14
C ASP A 11 -6.60 -3.21 -22.85
N LEU A 12 -7.72 -3.26 -22.11
CA LEU A 12 -9.06 -3.41 -22.68
C LEU A 12 -9.46 -2.23 -23.56
N ALA A 13 -9.10 -1.00 -23.17
CA ALA A 13 -9.37 0.18 -23.99
C ALA A 13 -8.62 0.14 -25.32
N GLN A 14 -7.39 -0.39 -25.31
CA GLN A 14 -6.62 -0.58 -26.52
C GLN A 14 -7.21 -1.69 -27.41
N GLU A 15 -7.66 -2.81 -26.83
CA GLU A 15 -8.30 -3.90 -27.57
C GLU A 15 -9.64 -3.50 -28.18
N ASN A 16 -10.46 -2.76 -27.43
CA ASN A 16 -11.82 -2.39 -27.83
C ASN A 16 -11.91 -1.03 -28.54
N SER A 17 -10.80 -0.30 -28.68
CA SER A 17 -10.77 1.07 -29.20
C SER A 17 -11.72 2.03 -28.44
N THR A 18 -11.78 1.87 -27.12
CA THR A 18 -12.60 2.68 -26.19
C THR A 18 -11.72 3.54 -25.30
N SER A 19 -12.31 4.34 -24.39
CA SER A 19 -11.53 5.05 -23.38
C SER A 19 -11.28 4.16 -22.15
N PRO A 20 -10.12 4.28 -21.47
CA PRO A 20 -9.86 3.53 -20.23
C PRO A 20 -10.88 3.76 -19.12
N GLY A 21 -11.60 4.90 -19.15
CA GLY A 21 -12.67 5.18 -18.20
C GLY A 21 -13.89 4.30 -18.41
N ASP A 22 -14.22 4.00 -19.67
CA ASP A 22 -15.38 3.18 -20.04
C ASP A 22 -15.15 1.70 -19.71
N GLU A 23 -13.87 1.27 -19.70
CA GLU A 23 -13.48 -0.11 -19.44
C GLU A 23 -13.27 -0.43 -17.95
N ILE A 24 -13.43 0.53 -17.03
CA ILE A 24 -13.19 0.31 -15.59
C ILE A 24 -14.04 -0.86 -15.05
N PHE A 25 -15.32 -0.92 -15.39
CA PHE A 25 -16.19 -1.99 -14.90
C PHE A 25 -15.87 -3.34 -15.54
N ASN A 26 -15.40 -3.35 -16.80
CA ASN A 26 -14.93 -4.56 -17.45
C ASN A 26 -13.61 -5.04 -16.81
N ALA A 27 -12.70 -4.12 -16.50
CA ALA A 27 -11.47 -4.41 -15.80
C ALA A 27 -11.71 -4.99 -14.40
N VAL A 28 -12.65 -4.42 -13.63
CA VAL A 28 -13.07 -4.98 -12.33
C VAL A 28 -13.64 -6.38 -12.51
N ARG A 29 -14.52 -6.59 -13.48
CA ARG A 29 -15.08 -7.93 -13.76
C ARG A 29 -13.98 -8.93 -14.12
N GLN A 30 -13.02 -8.55 -14.96
CA GLN A 30 -11.91 -9.42 -15.33
C GLN A 30 -10.98 -9.75 -14.16
N TYR A 31 -10.65 -8.74 -13.36
CA TYR A 31 -9.78 -8.85 -12.20
C TYR A 31 -10.40 -9.72 -11.10
N VAL A 32 -11.69 -9.52 -10.80
CA VAL A 32 -12.37 -10.22 -9.71
C VAL A 32 -12.76 -11.65 -10.10
N TYR A 33 -13.31 -11.84 -11.31
CA TYR A 33 -14.01 -13.08 -11.64
C TYR A 33 -13.28 -13.98 -12.64
N ASN A 34 -12.52 -13.41 -13.59
CA ASN A 34 -12.20 -14.17 -14.79
C ASN A 34 -10.79 -14.77 -14.80
N LYS A 35 -9.72 -14.07 -14.38
CA LYS A 35 -8.35 -14.55 -14.74
C LYS A 35 -7.22 -14.29 -13.75
N THR A 36 -7.38 -13.46 -12.73
CA THR A 36 -6.23 -13.11 -11.87
C THR A 36 -6.12 -14.06 -10.67
N ILE A 37 -5.08 -14.89 -10.69
CA ILE A 37 -4.67 -15.71 -9.55
C ILE A 37 -3.89 -14.81 -8.59
N GLN A 38 -4.34 -14.74 -7.34
CA GLN A 38 -3.63 -14.00 -6.30
C GLN A 38 -2.38 -14.79 -5.89
N SER A 39 -1.20 -14.19 -6.04
CA SER A 39 0.09 -14.85 -5.81
C SER A 39 0.31 -15.42 -4.40
N VAL A 40 -0.42 -14.93 -3.40
CA VAL A 40 -0.28 -15.36 -1.99
C VAL A 40 -1.13 -16.58 -1.68
N THR A 41 -2.33 -16.64 -2.23
CA THR A 41 -3.28 -17.73 -1.99
C THR A 41 -3.19 -18.81 -3.07
N GLU A 42 -2.68 -18.46 -4.26
CA GLU A 42 -2.64 -19.23 -5.51
C GLU A 42 -4.03 -19.52 -6.09
N GLU A 43 -5.00 -18.71 -5.71
CA GLU A 43 -6.41 -18.90 -6.03
C GLU A 43 -6.99 -17.63 -6.67
N LYS A 44 -8.15 -17.75 -7.32
CA LYS A 44 -8.86 -16.57 -7.82
C LYS A 44 -9.40 -15.75 -6.65
N LEU A 45 -9.45 -14.43 -6.82
CA LEU A 45 -9.97 -13.52 -5.80
C LEU A 45 -11.42 -13.84 -5.39
N ALA A 46 -12.28 -14.17 -6.36
CA ALA A 46 -13.66 -14.57 -6.09
C ALA A 46 -13.75 -15.84 -5.21
N ASP A 47 -12.87 -16.82 -5.43
CA ASP A 47 -12.86 -18.08 -4.70
C ASP A 47 -12.39 -17.84 -3.26
N VAL A 48 -11.32 -17.07 -3.07
CA VAL A 48 -10.83 -16.67 -1.74
C VAL A 48 -11.91 -15.92 -0.96
N PHE A 49 -12.63 -15.00 -1.62
CA PHE A 49 -13.68 -14.21 -0.97
C PHE A 49 -14.91 -15.03 -0.58
N SER A 50 -15.30 -15.98 -1.45
CA SER A 50 -16.50 -16.81 -1.25
C SER A 50 -16.26 -18.01 -0.32
N THR A 51 -15.01 -18.25 0.08
CA THR A 51 -14.63 -19.40 0.91
C THR A 51 -15.09 -19.24 2.36
N THR A 52 -15.63 -20.32 2.93
CA THR A 52 -16.06 -20.41 4.33
C THR A 52 -15.32 -21.51 5.11
N GLY A 53 -15.48 -21.53 6.44
CA GLY A 53 -14.95 -22.60 7.28
C GLY A 53 -13.42 -22.62 7.40
N ASP A 54 -12.83 -23.81 7.42
CA ASP A 54 -11.40 -23.99 7.68
C ASP A 54 -10.51 -23.52 6.52
N THR A 55 -10.97 -23.62 5.28
CA THR A 55 -10.27 -23.06 4.11
C THR A 55 -10.12 -21.53 4.21
N ARG A 56 -11.10 -20.84 4.80
CA ARG A 56 -11.00 -19.39 5.08
C ARG A 56 -9.88 -19.09 6.07
N LYS A 57 -9.74 -19.91 7.12
CA LYS A 57 -8.66 -19.76 8.10
C LYS A 57 -7.30 -19.97 7.45
N LEU A 58 -7.18 -20.95 6.56
CA LEU A 58 -5.95 -21.20 5.79
C LEU A 58 -5.55 -19.99 4.94
N TYR A 59 -6.47 -19.42 4.15
CA TYR A 59 -6.17 -18.24 3.33
C TYR A 59 -5.83 -17.03 4.18
N LYS A 60 -6.55 -16.80 5.29
CA LYS A 60 -6.22 -15.74 6.24
C LYS A 60 -4.79 -15.91 6.77
N HIS A 61 -4.42 -17.12 7.18
CA HIS A 61 -3.08 -17.40 7.67
C HIS A 61 -2.00 -17.14 6.61
N LYS A 62 -2.19 -17.62 5.36
CA LYS A 62 -1.26 -17.35 4.24
C LYS A 62 -1.04 -15.84 4.03
N ILE A 63 -2.12 -15.06 4.06
CA ILE A 63 -2.07 -13.60 3.89
C ILE A 63 -1.29 -12.93 5.04
N GLU A 64 -1.59 -13.28 6.29
CA GLU A 64 -0.92 -12.73 7.47
C GLU A 64 0.59 -13.04 7.49
N VAL A 65 0.96 -14.29 7.17
CA VAL A 65 2.37 -14.70 7.08
C VAL A 65 3.10 -13.88 6.01
N ASN A 66 2.48 -13.69 4.83
CA ASN A 66 3.10 -12.90 3.78
C ASN A 66 3.23 -11.42 4.16
N GLN A 67 2.22 -10.84 4.81
CA GLN A 67 2.27 -9.46 5.31
C GLN A 67 3.43 -9.28 6.31
N ASN A 68 3.59 -10.21 7.25
CA ASN A 68 4.70 -10.18 8.22
C ASN A 68 6.06 -10.36 7.55
N LYS A 69 6.16 -11.23 6.54
CA LYS A 69 7.39 -11.41 5.74
C LYS A 69 7.77 -10.13 5.00
N VAL A 70 6.80 -9.45 4.38
CA VAL A 70 7.03 -8.19 3.67
C VAL A 70 7.42 -7.07 4.65
N LEU A 71 6.71 -6.95 5.77
CA LEU A 71 7.02 -5.98 6.82
C LEU A 71 8.44 -6.16 7.36
N SER A 72 8.81 -7.39 7.70
CA SER A 72 10.16 -7.72 8.19
C SER A 72 11.22 -7.48 7.13
N TYR A 73 10.96 -7.81 5.86
CA TYR A 73 11.88 -7.53 4.76
C TYR A 73 12.17 -6.03 4.62
N HIS A 74 11.14 -5.19 4.59
CA HIS A 74 11.31 -3.74 4.48
C HIS A 74 11.92 -3.09 5.73
N ASN A 75 11.76 -3.70 6.90
CA ASN A 75 12.30 -3.20 8.17
C ASN A 75 13.66 -3.83 8.56
N LYS A 76 14.20 -4.79 7.79
CA LYS A 76 15.40 -5.59 8.17
C LYS A 76 16.63 -4.76 8.57
N LYS A 77 16.77 -3.54 8.07
CA LYS A 77 17.89 -2.63 8.38
C LYS A 77 17.45 -1.31 9.03
N ARG A 78 16.18 -1.19 9.42
CA ARG A 78 15.72 0.00 10.13
C ARG A 78 16.17 -0.10 11.58
N GLN A 79 17.02 0.84 11.97
CA GLN A 79 17.31 1.05 13.39
C GLN A 79 16.21 1.95 13.95
N GLY A 80 15.60 1.55 15.06
CA GLY A 80 14.69 2.42 15.81
C GLY A 80 15.50 3.58 16.37
N ILE A 81 15.20 4.81 15.93
CA ILE A 81 15.80 6.00 16.51
C ILE A 81 14.96 6.36 17.72
N ILE A 82 15.56 6.29 18.91
CA ILE A 82 14.93 6.76 20.14
C ILE A 82 15.28 8.23 20.30
N TYR A 83 14.27 9.09 20.20
CA TYR A 83 14.42 10.53 20.41
C TYR A 83 14.23 10.88 21.89
N LYS A 84 15.05 11.79 22.41
CA LYS A 84 14.93 12.34 23.76
C LYS A 84 14.19 13.68 23.72
N LYS A 85 13.57 14.03 24.84
CA LYS A 85 12.98 15.36 25.02
C LYS A 85 14.06 16.43 24.82
N GLY A 86 13.79 17.41 23.96
CA GLY A 86 14.70 18.48 23.59
C GLY A 86 15.50 18.24 22.29
N ASP A 87 15.42 17.05 21.69
CA ASP A 87 16.08 16.80 20.41
C ASP A 87 15.44 17.61 19.27
N ILE A 88 16.26 18.19 18.39
CA ILE A 88 15.79 18.92 17.20
C ILE A 88 15.68 17.95 16.04
N ILE A 89 14.47 17.75 15.54
CA ILE A 89 14.19 16.90 14.37
C ILE A 89 13.78 17.72 13.17
N GLN A 90 14.04 17.19 11.97
CA GLN A 90 13.57 17.77 10.72
C GLN A 90 12.36 16.98 10.22
N VAL A 91 11.20 17.63 10.14
CA VAL A 91 9.94 17.04 9.70
C VAL A 91 9.67 17.47 8.27
N TYR A 92 9.45 16.51 7.38
CA TYR A 92 9.08 16.79 6.00
C TYR A 92 7.62 17.25 5.94
N SER A 93 7.38 18.50 5.53
CA SER A 93 6.03 18.97 5.27
C SER A 93 5.57 18.49 3.90
N LYS A 94 4.44 17.78 3.83
CA LYS A 94 3.82 17.45 2.54
C LYS A 94 3.19 18.73 1.97
N THR A 95 3.94 19.45 1.15
CA THR A 95 3.38 20.50 0.33
C THR A 95 2.77 19.92 -0.94
N HIS A 96 1.57 20.39 -1.30
CA HIS A 96 0.81 19.88 -2.46
C HIS A 96 1.46 20.17 -3.82
N ARG A 97 2.47 21.05 -3.89
CA ARG A 97 3.19 21.40 -5.13
C ARG A 97 4.69 21.48 -4.88
N ARG A 98 5.49 20.83 -5.74
CA ARG A 98 6.95 20.98 -5.74
C ARG A 98 7.32 22.40 -6.14
N ASN A 99 7.79 23.19 -5.18
CA ASN A 99 8.45 24.46 -5.43
C ASN A 99 9.94 24.28 -5.10
N LYS A 100 10.82 24.49 -6.09
CA LYS A 100 12.28 24.32 -5.94
C LYS A 100 12.87 25.22 -4.84
N ASN A 101 12.20 26.34 -4.53
CA ASN A 101 12.67 27.34 -3.58
C ASN A 101 12.10 27.17 -2.17
N LEU A 102 11.16 26.23 -1.97
CA LEU A 102 10.54 26.01 -0.66
C LEU A 102 11.36 24.99 0.14
N LYS A 103 11.72 25.34 1.39
CA LYS A 103 12.35 24.39 2.31
C LYS A 103 11.39 23.23 2.55
N GLN A 104 11.85 22.03 2.20
CA GLN A 104 11.05 20.80 2.27
C GLN A 104 10.82 20.32 3.71
N CYS A 105 11.69 20.74 4.64
CA CYS A 105 11.66 20.35 6.04
C CYS A 105 11.47 21.55 6.96
N THR A 106 10.62 21.39 7.98
CA THR A 106 10.55 22.28 9.14
C THR A 106 11.30 21.65 10.30
N LYS A 107 11.95 22.48 11.13
CA LYS A 107 12.59 22.02 12.36
C LYS A 107 11.55 22.01 13.47
N HIS A 108 11.49 20.91 14.20
CA HIS A 108 10.62 20.71 15.34
C HIS A 108 11.44 20.20 16.52
N ILE A 109 10.98 20.49 17.73
CA ILE A 109 11.66 20.02 18.93
C ILE A 109 10.81 18.93 19.57
N VAL A 110 11.45 17.82 19.94
CA VAL A 110 10.78 16.67 20.52
C VAL A 110 10.37 16.97 21.95
N GLU A 111 9.07 16.83 22.23
CA GLU A 111 8.53 16.89 23.58
C GLU A 111 8.44 15.49 24.21
N GLU A 112 7.93 14.51 23.45
CA GLU A 112 7.69 13.15 23.92
C GLU A 112 7.86 12.13 22.78
N HIS A 113 8.49 10.99 23.08
CA HIS A 113 8.61 9.86 22.19
C HIS A 113 7.58 8.78 22.53
N ARG A 114 6.61 8.53 21.64
CA ARG A 114 5.50 7.57 21.85
C ARG A 114 5.70 6.23 21.14
N GLY A 115 6.95 5.86 20.86
CA GLY A 115 7.29 4.63 20.16
C GLY A 115 7.20 4.81 18.65
N ASP A 116 5.97 4.80 18.11
CA ASP A 116 5.73 4.91 16.66
C ASP A 116 5.58 6.37 16.18
N THR A 117 5.28 7.29 17.10
CA THR A 117 5.03 8.71 16.81
C THR A 117 5.78 9.61 17.77
N LEU A 118 5.98 10.87 17.37
CA LEU A 118 6.63 11.91 18.15
C LEU A 118 5.65 13.05 18.40
N LEU A 119 5.60 13.53 19.64
CA LEU A 119 4.98 14.81 19.95
C LEU A 119 6.04 15.90 19.85
N THR A 120 5.73 16.97 19.12
CA THR A 120 6.68 18.05 18.86
C THR A 120 6.04 19.43 18.95
N TRP A 121 6.86 20.43 19.27
CA TRP A 121 6.56 21.85 19.12
C TRP A 121 7.31 22.46 17.93
#